data_AF-A0A1H4UBN0-F1
#
_entry.id   AF-A0A1H4UBN0-F1
#
_cell.length_a   1.000
_cell.length_b   1.000
_cell.length_c   1.000
_cell.angle_alpha   90.00
_cell.angle_beta   90.00
_cell.angle_gamma   90.00
#
_symmetry.space_group_name_H-M   'P 1'
#
loop_
_entity.id
_entity.type
_entity.pdbx_description
1 polymer ?
#
loop_
_entity_poly.entity_id
_entity_poly.type
_entity_poly.pdbx_seq_one_letter_code
_entity_poly.pdbx_strand_id
1 'polypeptide(L)'
;MRRLAQSVLLACLSLLASAAIAFDNGQYDDVAPDIRAWFKSVTAPNGVPCCDISDGHRTTYDVRKGAYWVPIDGEWMAVPERAVIRDRGNPVGEAVVWYVHHRGNIIISCFVPADAM
;
A
#
# COMPACT_ATOMS: atom_id res chain seq x y z
N MET A 1 11.55 -1.55 -47.46
CA MET A 1 10.77 -0.35 -47.04
C MET A 1 10.03 -0.55 -45.72
N ARG A 2 9.18 -1.59 -45.56
CA ARG A 2 8.40 -1.84 -44.34
C ARG A 2 9.25 -2.00 -43.06
N ARG A 3 10.36 -2.73 -43.14
CA ARG A 3 11.32 -2.93 -42.03
C ARG A 3 12.00 -1.62 -41.61
N LEU A 4 12.41 -0.79 -42.59
CA LEU A 4 13.02 0.51 -42.35
C LEU A 4 12.03 1.47 -41.66
N ALA A 5 10.79 1.52 -42.15
CA ALA A 5 9.74 2.33 -41.55
C ALA A 5 9.42 1.90 -40.11
N GLN A 6 9.42 0.60 -39.82
CA GLN A 6 9.25 0.08 -38.47
C GLN A 6 10.41 0.47 -37.54
N SER A 7 11.66 0.38 -38.03
CA SER A 7 12.85 0.80 -37.28
C SER A 7 12.83 2.29 -36.96
N VAL A 8 12.45 3.13 -37.92
CA VAL A 8 12.31 4.58 -37.73
C VAL A 8 11.20 4.90 -36.72
N LEU A 9 10.05 4.23 -36.82
CA LEU A 9 8.94 4.44 -35.89
C LEU A 9 9.31 4.06 -34.44
N LEU A 10 9.99 2.93 -34.25
CA LEU A 10 10.48 2.50 -32.93
C LEU A 10 11.49 3.49 -32.35
N ALA A 11 12.44 3.98 -33.17
CA ALA A 11 13.41 4.99 -32.74
C ALA A 11 12.74 6.31 -32.33
N CYS A 12 11.72 6.76 -33.09
CA CYS A 12 10.94 7.95 -32.72
C CYS A 12 10.16 7.77 -31.40
N LEU A 13 9.57 6.59 -31.17
CA LEU A 13 8.85 6.29 -29.93
C LEU A 13 9.77 6.29 -28.70
N SER A 14 10.99 5.77 -28.82
CA SER A 14 11.97 5.81 -27.73
C SER A 14 12.43 7.23 -27.37
N LEU A 15 12.46 8.16 -28.33
CA LEU A 15 12.82 9.56 -28.09
C LEU A 15 11.71 10.35 -27.37
N LEU A 16 10.47 9.83 -27.36
CA LEU A 16 9.32 10.44 -26.69
C LEU A 16 9.15 9.97 -25.24
N ALA A 17 9.99 9.05 -24.76
CA ALA A 17 9.95 8.58 -23.37
C ALA A 17 10.62 9.60 -22.44
N SER A 18 9.83 10.44 -21.78
CA SER A 18 10.33 11.30 -20.69
C SER A 18 10.59 10.49 -19.42
N ALA A 19 11.62 10.86 -18.66
CA ALA A 19 11.84 10.31 -17.34
C ALA A 19 10.62 10.61 -16.45
N ALA A 20 9.95 9.57 -15.96
CA ALA A 20 8.91 9.73 -14.96
C ALA A 20 9.59 9.97 -13.61
N ILE A 21 9.43 11.17 -13.05
CA ILE A 21 9.84 11.44 -11.67
C ILE A 21 8.76 10.89 -10.76
N ALA A 22 9.10 9.87 -9.97
CA ALA A 22 8.29 9.48 -8.84
C ALA A 22 8.38 10.59 -7.77
N PHE A 23 7.23 11.01 -7.25
CA PHE A 23 7.19 11.98 -6.15
C PHE A 23 7.52 11.26 -4.84
N ASP A 24 8.77 11.35 -4.41
CA ASP A 24 9.22 10.90 -3.09
C ASP A 24 9.90 12.10 -2.40
N ASN A 25 9.43 12.45 -1.20
CA ASN A 25 10.01 13.55 -0.42
C ASN A 25 11.18 13.06 0.45
N GLY A 26 11.63 11.81 0.27
CA GLY A 26 12.69 11.18 1.04
C GLY A 26 12.23 10.72 2.43
N GLN A 27 10.93 10.81 2.76
CA GLN A 27 10.40 10.44 4.07
C GLN A 27 10.56 8.94 4.38
N TYR A 28 10.88 8.14 3.36
CA TYR A 28 11.12 6.71 3.49
C TYR A 28 12.58 6.32 3.24
N ASP A 29 13.53 7.25 3.07
CA ASP A 29 14.92 6.90 2.74
C ASP A 29 15.62 6.17 3.90
N ASP A 30 15.43 6.65 5.13
CA ASP A 30 16.09 6.14 6.34
C ASP A 30 15.29 5.06 7.09
N VAL A 31 14.36 4.39 6.40
CA VAL A 31 13.60 3.27 6.99
C VAL A 31 14.44 2.00 6.95
N ALA A 32 14.52 1.32 8.10
CA ALA A 32 15.28 0.08 8.25
C ALA A 32 14.89 -0.97 7.17
N PRO A 33 15.86 -1.68 6.56
CA PRO A 33 15.59 -2.53 5.40
C PRO A 33 14.57 -3.65 5.66
N ASP A 34 14.55 -4.20 6.87
CA ASP A 34 13.62 -5.24 7.31
C ASP A 34 12.18 -4.72 7.42
N ILE A 35 11.98 -3.50 7.94
CA ILE A 35 10.68 -2.84 7.96
C ILE A 35 10.17 -2.60 6.53
N ARG A 36 11.04 -2.08 5.65
CA ARG A 36 10.68 -1.87 4.25
C ARG A 36 10.32 -3.18 3.53
N ALA A 37 11.09 -4.24 3.79
CA ALA A 37 10.81 -5.56 3.25
C ALA A 37 9.48 -6.12 3.78
N TRP A 38 9.17 -5.88 5.05
CA TRP A 38 7.90 -6.27 5.65
C TRP A 38 6.73 -5.62 4.91
N PHE A 39 6.73 -4.28 4.75
CA PHE A 39 5.69 -3.54 4.01
C PHE A 39 5.42 -4.14 2.61
N LYS A 40 6.49 -4.40 1.85
CA LYS A 40 6.41 -5.01 0.51
C LYS A 40 5.90 -6.45 0.50
N SER A 41 5.99 -7.14 1.63
CA SER A 41 5.61 -8.54 1.75
C SER A 41 4.14 -8.72 2.16
N VAL A 42 3.52 -7.73 2.80
CA VAL A 42 2.17 -7.85 3.35
C VAL A 42 1.15 -7.99 2.22
N THR A 43 0.31 -9.01 2.32
CA THR A 43 -0.73 -9.35 1.33
C THR A 43 -2.01 -9.64 2.08
N ALA A 44 -3.13 -9.05 1.64
CA ALA A 44 -4.43 -9.33 2.23
C ALA A 44 -4.83 -10.81 2.05
N PRO A 45 -5.73 -11.34 2.90
CA PRO A 45 -6.22 -12.72 2.79
C PRO A 45 -6.77 -13.12 1.41
N ASN A 46 -7.21 -12.15 0.61
CA ASN A 46 -7.68 -12.37 -0.77
C ASN A 46 -6.53 -12.45 -1.81
N GLY A 47 -5.27 -12.45 -1.39
CA GLY A 47 -4.09 -12.52 -2.25
C GLY A 47 -3.66 -11.21 -2.89
N VAL A 48 -4.32 -10.09 -2.58
CA VAL A 48 -3.97 -8.77 -3.12
C VAL A 48 -2.89 -8.12 -2.24
N PRO A 49 -1.75 -7.67 -2.80
CA PRO A 49 -0.71 -6.99 -2.02
C PRO A 49 -1.22 -5.68 -1.43
N CYS A 50 -0.74 -5.32 -0.23
CA CYS A 50 -1.11 -4.09 0.46
C CYS A 50 -0.39 -2.84 -0.07
N CYS A 51 0.22 -2.92 -1.26
CA CYS A 51 1.11 -1.92 -1.83
C CYS A 51 2.44 -1.78 -1.07
N ASP A 52 2.80 -0.59 -0.58
CA ASP A 52 4.08 -0.31 0.10
C ASP A 52 3.86 0.58 1.34
N ILE A 53 4.95 1.00 1.99
CA ILE A 53 4.98 1.93 3.12
C ILE A 53 4.35 3.29 2.80
N SER A 54 4.39 3.71 1.53
CA SER A 54 3.78 4.96 1.06
C SER A 54 2.26 5.01 1.23
N ASP A 55 1.61 3.85 1.16
CA ASP A 55 0.15 3.71 1.21
C ASP A 55 -0.35 3.23 2.58
N GLY A 56 0.60 2.86 3.46
CA GLY A 56 0.31 2.37 4.80
C GLY A 56 0.29 3.50 5.80
N HIS A 57 -0.75 3.55 6.61
CA HIS A 57 -0.92 4.57 7.63
C HIS A 57 -0.84 3.94 9.01
N ARG A 58 0.17 4.35 9.79
CA ARG A 58 0.23 4.06 11.23
C ARG A 58 -1.01 4.65 11.89
N THR A 59 -1.71 3.86 12.66
CA THR A 59 -3.01 4.24 13.21
C THR A 59 -3.24 3.62 14.58
N THR A 60 -4.16 4.23 15.31
CA THR A 60 -4.75 3.62 16.51
C THR A 60 -5.95 2.79 16.09
N TYR A 61 -6.40 1.88 16.95
CA TYR A 61 -7.61 1.11 16.68
C TYR A 61 -8.37 0.84 17.98
N ASP A 62 -9.64 0.50 17.80
CA ASP A 62 -10.53 0.02 18.85
C ASP A 62 -11.09 -1.35 18.44
N VAL A 63 -11.48 -2.17 19.42
CA VAL A 63 -12.10 -3.48 19.17
C VAL A 63 -13.52 -3.46 19.69
N ARG A 64 -14.47 -3.38 18.77
CA ARG A 64 -15.91 -3.29 19.10
C ARG A 64 -16.59 -4.57 18.65
N LYS A 65 -17.10 -5.34 19.61
CA LYS A 65 -17.80 -6.62 19.37
C LYS A 65 -16.99 -7.59 18.49
N GLY A 66 -15.68 -7.64 18.71
CA GLY A 66 -14.76 -8.53 17.97
C GLY A 66 -14.30 -8.01 16.60
N ALA A 67 -14.81 -6.87 16.13
CA ALA A 67 -14.32 -6.22 14.91
C ALA A 67 -13.35 -5.08 15.26
N TYR A 68 -12.31 -4.93 14.44
CA TYR A 68 -11.41 -3.78 14.51
C TYR A 68 -12.07 -2.55 13.92
N TRP A 69 -11.83 -1.40 14.55
CA TRP A 69 -12.24 -0.09 14.06
C TRP A 69 -11.04 0.83 14.02
N VAL A 70 -10.90 1.59 12.94
CA VAL A 70 -9.78 2.52 12.72
C VAL A 70 -10.31 3.90 12.38
N PRO A 71 -9.67 4.98 12.86
CA PRO A 71 -10.00 6.33 12.46
C PRO A 71 -9.40 6.62 11.08
N ILE A 72 -10.23 6.99 10.12
CA ILE A 72 -9.81 7.46 8.79
C ILE A 72 -10.63 8.71 8.47
N ASP A 73 -9.96 9.78 8.04
CA ASP A 73 -10.58 11.07 7.71
C ASP A 73 -11.51 11.63 8.82
N GLY A 74 -11.16 11.36 10.08
CA GLY A 74 -11.92 11.80 11.26
C GLY A 74 -13.10 10.90 11.65
N GLU A 75 -13.38 9.85 10.89
CA GLU A 75 -14.46 8.91 11.15
C GLU A 75 -13.94 7.53 11.57
N TRP A 76 -14.60 6.91 12.54
CA TRP A 76 -14.30 5.53 12.92
C TRP A 76 -14.98 4.57 11.96
N MET A 77 -14.19 3.76 11.27
CA MET A 77 -14.70 2.76 10.32
C MET A 77 -14.36 1.35 10.76
N ALA A 78 -15.31 0.44 10.57
CA ALA A 78 -15.08 -0.99 10.80
C ALA A 78 -14.12 -1.53 9.73
N VAL A 79 -13.07 -2.22 10.17
CA VAL A 79 -12.17 -2.95 9.30
C VAL A 79 -12.88 -4.22 8.82
N PRO A 80 -13.04 -4.43 7.50
CA PRO A 80 -13.59 -5.67 6.98
C PRO A 80 -12.72 -6.86 7.39
N GLU A 81 -13.32 -7.97 7.83
CA GLU A 81 -12.58 -9.16 8.25
C GLU A 81 -11.62 -9.67 7.16
N ARG A 82 -12.04 -9.58 5.89
CA ARG A 82 -11.21 -9.92 4.72
C ARG A 82 -9.95 -9.08 4.53
N ALA A 83 -9.79 -7.98 5.28
CA ALA A 83 -8.64 -7.08 5.24
C ALA A 83 -7.72 -7.25 6.46
N VAL A 84 -8.15 -7.98 7.50
CA VAL A 84 -7.37 -8.19 8.72
C VAL A 84 -6.29 -9.24 8.47
N ILE A 85 -5.05 -8.90 8.79
CA ILE A 85 -3.86 -9.74 8.61
C ILE A 85 -3.22 -9.97 9.97
N ARG A 86 -3.01 -11.24 10.34
CA ARG A 86 -2.46 -11.62 11.66
C ARG A 86 -1.26 -12.56 11.59
N ASP A 87 -0.91 -13.08 10.43
CA ASP A 87 0.05 -14.17 10.22
C ASP A 87 1.43 -13.68 9.75
N ARG A 88 1.68 -12.36 9.79
CA ARG A 88 2.88 -11.72 9.24
C ARG A 88 3.72 -10.97 10.27
N GLY A 89 3.32 -11.01 11.55
CA GLY A 89 3.83 -10.12 12.58
C GLY A 89 3.63 -8.63 12.24
N ASN A 90 4.08 -7.76 13.14
CA ASN A 90 4.11 -6.32 12.90
C ASN A 90 5.35 -5.67 13.54
N PRO A 91 6.45 -5.50 12.78
CA PRO A 91 7.68 -4.94 13.30
C PRO A 91 7.62 -3.41 13.46
N VAL A 92 6.54 -2.75 13.03
CA VAL A 92 6.34 -1.30 13.18
C VAL A 92 6.01 -0.93 14.63
N GLY A 93 5.44 -1.87 15.39
CA GLY A 93 5.03 -1.67 16.79
C GLY A 93 3.73 -0.85 16.96
N GLU A 94 3.11 -0.43 15.86
CA GLU A 94 1.80 0.23 15.82
C GLU A 94 0.94 -0.40 14.73
N ALA A 95 -0.38 -0.29 14.84
CA ALA A 95 -1.25 -0.82 13.81
C ALA A 95 -1.06 -0.03 12.51
N VAL A 96 -1.19 -0.72 11.37
CA VAL A 96 -1.06 -0.12 10.05
C VAL A 96 -2.31 -0.45 9.25
N VAL A 97 -2.92 0.58 8.65
CA VAL A 97 -4.06 0.44 7.75
C VAL A 97 -3.70 0.94 6.36
N TRP A 98 -4.15 0.22 5.34
CA TRP A 98 -4.07 0.62 3.94
C TRP A 98 -5.46 0.78 3.39
N TYR A 99 -5.75 1.93 2.81
CA TYR A 99 -7.03 2.22 2.20
C TYR A 99 -6.88 3.07 0.95
N VAL A 100 -7.91 3.03 0.11
CA VAL A 100 -8.01 3.88 -1.08
C VAL A 100 -9.36 4.57 -1.13
N HIS A 101 -9.40 5.79 -1.66
CA HIS A 101 -10.65 6.45 -2.02
C HIS A 101 -11.08 5.97 -3.41
N HIS A 102 -12.19 5.23 -3.48
CA HIS A 102 -12.77 4.76 -4.73
C HIS A 102 -14.21 5.27 -4.87
N ARG A 103 -14.45 6.11 -5.89
CA ARG A 103 -15.77 6.71 -6.18
C ARG A 103 -16.39 7.40 -4.95
N GLY A 104 -15.57 8.13 -4.19
CA GLY A 104 -16.00 8.85 -2.99
C GLY A 104 -16.17 8.00 -1.73
N ASN A 105 -15.92 6.69 -1.80
CA ASN A 105 -15.96 5.80 -0.64
C ASN A 105 -14.54 5.37 -0.25
N ILE A 106 -14.31 5.17 1.05
CA ILE A 106 -13.06 4.60 1.52
C ILE A 106 -13.16 3.07 1.49
N ILE A 107 -12.18 2.44 0.86
CA ILE A 107 -12.04 0.98 0.83
C ILE A 107 -10.79 0.62 1.62
N ILE A 108 -10.97 0.00 2.78
CA ILE A 108 -9.86 -0.60 3.54
C ILE A 108 -9.45 -1.89 2.83
N SER A 109 -8.21 -1.90 2.32
CA SER A 109 -7.62 -3.01 1.59
C SER A 109 -6.89 -3.97 2.52
N CYS A 110 -6.16 -3.41 3.49
CA CYS A 110 -5.40 -4.18 4.48
C CYS A 110 -5.39 -3.50 5.85
N PHE A 111 -5.26 -4.32 6.88
CA PHE A 111 -5.07 -3.89 8.25
C PHE A 111 -4.23 -4.92 9.00
N VAL A 112 -3.11 -4.47 9.58
CA VAL A 112 -2.31 -5.28 10.51
C VAL A 112 -2.41 -4.62 11.89
N PRO A 113 -2.93 -5.32 12.92
CA PRO A 113 -3.00 -4.75 14.26
C PRO A 113 -1.60 -4.69 14.90
N ALA A 114 -1.46 -3.87 15.94
CA ALA A 114 -0.18 -3.68 16.64
C ALA A 114 0.32 -4.95 17.34
N ASP A 115 -0.59 -5.83 17.76
CA ASP A 115 -0.34 -7.07 18.47
C ASP A 115 -0.25 -8.30 17.55
N ALA A 116 -0.17 -8.10 16.23
CA ALA A 116 0.07 -9.20 15.30
C ALA A 116 1.46 -9.80 15.59
N MET A 117 1.46 -11.07 15.98
CA MET A 117 2.66 -11.86 16.27
C MET A 117 3.19 -12.58 15.04
#